data_AF-A0A800JCJ1-F1
#
_entry.id   AF-A0A800JCJ1-F1
#
_cell.length_a   1.000
_cell.length_b   1.000
_cell.length_c   1.000
_cell.angle_alpha   90.00
_cell.angle_beta   90.00
_cell.angle_gamma   90.00
#
_symmetry.space_group_name_H-M   'P 1'
#
loop_
_entity.id
_entity.type
_entity.pdbx_description
1 polymer ?
#
loop_
_entity_poly.entity_id
_entity_poly.type
_entity_poly.pdbx_seq_one_letter_code
_entity_poly.pdbx_strand_id
1 'polypeptide(L)'
;FLHSAIRIVRDKRKIQELEEYILRWQTPPIGAMDFSTKDRDHILESLLNIAAVDRDFDEREEKLLREIAGLMKVPEQQIENLIELGHKRVEQFRANQLRAPNVRARL
;
A
#
# COMPACT_ATOMS: atom_id res chain seq x y z
N PHE A 1 12.62 -7.78 0.38
CA PHE A 1 12.06 -6.42 0.34
C PHE A 1 11.89 -5.80 1.73
N LEU A 2 11.25 -6.48 2.70
CA LEU A 2 11.08 -5.96 4.06
C LEU A 2 12.41 -5.67 4.79
N HIS A 3 13.34 -6.62 4.81
CA HIS A 3 14.62 -6.48 5.53
C HIS A 3 15.50 -5.32 5.01
N SER A 4 15.38 -4.97 3.71
CA SER A 4 16.08 -3.83 3.11
C SER A 4 15.43 -2.49 3.46
N ALA A 5 14.10 -2.43 3.58
CA ALA A 5 13.38 -1.21 3.97
C ALA A 5 13.60 -0.89 5.46
N ILE A 6 13.57 -1.91 6.32
CA ILE A 6 13.85 -1.78 7.76
C ILE A 6 15.26 -1.22 8.03
N ARG A 7 16.25 -1.55 7.20
CA ARG A 7 17.63 -1.02 7.32
C ARG A 7 17.76 0.50 7.11
N ILE A 8 16.76 1.16 6.51
CA ILE A 8 16.70 2.62 6.45
C ILE A 8 16.57 3.19 7.88
N VAL A 9 15.88 2.47 8.76
CA VAL A 9 15.80 2.78 10.18
C VAL A 9 17.15 2.42 10.82
N ARG A 10 17.99 3.42 11.10
CA ARG A 10 19.33 3.19 11.69
C ARG A 10 19.29 2.78 13.16
N ASP A 11 18.14 2.94 13.81
CA ASP A 11 17.94 2.62 15.22
C ASP A 11 17.53 1.15 15.41
N LYS A 12 18.46 0.36 15.95
CA LYS A 12 18.26 -1.08 16.20
C LYS A 12 17.08 -1.37 17.14
N ARG A 13 16.76 -0.48 18.08
CA ARG A 13 15.63 -0.69 19.01
C ARG A 13 14.31 -0.57 18.27
N LYS A 14 14.18 0.47 17.44
CA LYS A 14 12.99 0.65 16.58
C LYS A 14 12.81 -0.47 15.57
N ILE A 15 13.91 -1.01 15.03
CA ILE A 15 13.86 -2.21 14.19
C ILE A 15 13.23 -3.37 14.97
N GLN A 16 13.72 -3.63 16.18
CA GLN A 16 13.25 -4.76 16.99
C GLN A 16 11.79 -4.60 17.40
N GLU A 17 11.34 -3.39 17.73
CA GLU A 17 9.92 -3.09 17.98
C GLU A 17 9.05 -3.37 16.75
N LEU A 18 9.47 -2.95 15.56
CA LEU A 18 8.76 -3.23 14.31
C LEU A 18 8.71 -4.74 14.01
N GLU A 19 9.81 -5.45 14.23
CA GLU A 19 9.86 -6.91 14.09
C GLU A 19 8.88 -7.60 15.04
N GLU A 20 8.71 -7.10 16.27
CA GLU A 20 7.75 -7.65 17.22
C GLU A 20 6.29 -7.46 16.76
N TYR A 21 5.93 -6.29 16.22
CA TYR A 21 4.60 -6.07 15.64
C TYR A 21 4.32 -7.04 14.48
N ILE A 22 5.31 -7.28 13.62
CA ILE A 22 5.21 -8.24 12.52
C ILE A 22 5.00 -9.66 13.05
N LEU A 23 5.80 -10.08 14.03
CA LEU A 23 5.68 -11.42 14.64
C LEU A 23 4.31 -11.65 15.30
N ARG A 24 3.73 -10.60 15.88
CA ARG A 24 2.41 -10.63 16.54
C ARG A 24 1.24 -10.43 15.57
N TRP A 25 1.50 -10.21 14.27
CA TRP A 25 0.47 -9.84 13.29
C TRP A 25 -0.36 -8.62 13.73
N GLN A 26 0.31 -7.63 14.33
CA GLN A 26 -0.30 -6.41 14.82
C GLN A 26 0.20 -5.21 14.02
N THR A 27 -0.68 -4.23 13.81
CA THR A 27 -0.29 -2.94 13.25
C THR A 27 0.30 -2.07 14.37
N PRO A 28 1.52 -1.53 14.21
CA PRO A 28 2.03 -0.56 15.17
C PRO A 28 1.11 0.66 15.24
N PRO A 29 0.98 1.31 16.40
CA PRO A 29 0.17 2.53 16.50
C PRO A 29 0.75 3.60 15.56
N ILE A 30 -0.10 4.10 14.65
CA ILE A 30 0.27 5.15 13.72
C ILE A 30 -0.30 6.47 14.25
N GLY A 31 0.58 7.44 14.48
CA GLY A 31 0.20 8.78 14.90
C GLY A 31 -0.06 9.70 13.72
N ALA A 32 -0.62 10.88 13.99
CA ALA A 32 -0.69 11.95 13.00
C ALA A 32 0.72 12.38 12.58
N MET A 33 0.92 12.58 11.28
CA MET A 33 2.22 12.91 10.71
C MET A 33 2.08 14.08 9.74
N ASP A 34 3.02 15.03 9.81
CA ASP A 34 3.10 16.12 8.84
C ASP A 34 4.05 15.74 7.71
N PHE A 35 3.55 15.77 6.48
CA PHE A 35 4.29 15.53 5.27
C PHE A 35 4.14 16.71 4.32
N SER A 36 5.12 16.92 3.43
CA SER A 36 4.89 17.79 2.27
C SER A 36 3.84 17.14 1.36
N THR A 37 3.12 17.95 0.56
CA THR A 37 2.15 17.42 -0.41
C THR A 37 2.79 16.40 -1.34
N LYS A 38 4.01 16.67 -1.81
CA LYS A 38 4.74 15.78 -2.71
C LYS A 38 5.08 14.44 -2.05
N ASP A 39 5.58 14.47 -0.81
CA ASP A 39 5.92 13.24 -0.09
C ASP A 39 4.66 12.43 0.22
N ARG A 40 3.58 13.10 0.58
CA ARG A 40 2.28 12.47 0.83
C ARG A 40 1.75 11.75 -0.40
N ASP A 41 1.73 12.41 -1.54
CA ASP A 41 1.24 11.83 -2.79
C ASP A 41 2.09 10.62 -3.21
N HIS A 42 3.42 10.71 -3.07
CA HIS A 42 4.33 9.58 -3.35
C HIS A 42 4.13 8.40 -2.39
N ILE A 43 3.91 8.65 -1.11
CA ILE A 43 3.64 7.61 -0.11
C ILE A 43 2.34 6.90 -0.44
N LEU A 44 1.25 7.63 -0.69
CA LEU A 44 -0.06 7.06 -0.97
C LEU A 44 -0.07 6.26 -2.27
N GLU A 45 0.59 6.76 -3.31
CA GLU A 45 0.76 6.01 -4.56
C GLU A 45 1.55 4.71 -4.34
N SER A 46 2.61 4.76 -3.53
CA SER A 46 3.42 3.58 -3.21
C SER A 46 2.62 2.56 -2.42
N LEU A 47 1.83 2.99 -1.43
CA LEU A 47 0.95 2.13 -0.64
C LEU A 47 -0.11 1.47 -1.52
N LEU A 48 -0.75 2.24 -2.40
CA LEU A 48 -1.73 1.72 -3.34
C LEU A 48 -1.12 0.69 -4.29
N ASN A 49 0.10 0.94 -4.77
CA ASN A 49 0.83 -0.01 -5.61
C ASN A 49 1.13 -1.31 -4.87
N ILE A 50 1.46 -1.26 -3.57
CA ILE A 50 1.75 -2.42 -2.74
C ILE A 50 0.48 -3.24 -2.49
N ALA A 51 -0.61 -2.58 -2.10
CA ALA A 51 -1.90 -3.24 -1.85
C ALA A 51 -2.38 -3.97 -3.11
N ALA A 52 -2.37 -3.29 -4.26
CA ALA A 52 -2.81 -3.90 -5.51
C ALA A 52 -1.86 -4.96 -6.12
N VAL A 53 -0.73 -5.32 -5.48
CA VAL A 53 0.25 -6.30 -6.03
C VAL A 53 -0.35 -7.69 -6.15
N ASP A 54 -1.07 -8.14 -5.13
CA ASP A 54 -1.71 -9.46 -5.13
C ASP A 54 -2.96 -9.51 -6.01
N ARG A 55 -3.30 -8.36 -6.62
CA ARG A 55 -4.43 -8.15 -7.53
C ARG A 55 -5.77 -8.32 -6.83
N ASP A 56 -5.77 -8.15 -5.52
CA ASP A 56 -6.93 -7.75 -4.76
C ASP A 56 -6.72 -6.31 -4.27
N PHE A 57 -7.83 -5.63 -4.05
CA PHE A 57 -7.83 -4.39 -3.26
C PHE A 57 -9.07 -4.48 -2.40
N ASP A 58 -8.94 -5.16 -1.26
CA ASP A 58 -10.06 -5.59 -0.44
C ASP A 58 -10.47 -4.54 0.59
N GLU A 59 -11.60 -4.77 1.28
CA GLU A 59 -12.13 -3.85 2.30
C GLU A 59 -11.11 -3.55 3.42
N ARG A 60 -10.20 -4.48 3.72
CA ARG A 60 -9.19 -4.29 4.77
C ARG A 60 -8.09 -3.35 4.29
N GLU A 61 -7.64 -3.50 3.05
CA GLU A 61 -6.64 -2.63 2.42
C GLU A 61 -7.19 -1.23 2.18
N GLU A 62 -8.43 -1.12 1.74
CA GLU A 62 -9.14 0.16 1.65
C GLU A 62 -9.19 0.86 3.01
N LYS A 63 -9.62 0.14 4.05
CA LYS A 63 -9.72 0.69 5.40
C LYS A 63 -8.36 1.18 5.91
N LEU A 64 -7.29 0.42 5.67
CA LEU A 64 -5.95 0.80 6.07
C LEU A 64 -5.44 2.01 5.29
N LEU A 65 -5.70 2.09 3.98
CA LEU A 65 -5.34 3.24 3.16
C LEU A 65 -6.06 4.51 3.62
N ARG A 66 -7.36 4.41 3.95
CA ARG A 66 -8.16 5.52 4.52
C ARG A 66 -7.58 6.00 5.85
N GLU A 67 -7.25 5.08 6.75
CA GLU A 67 -6.67 5.42 8.06
C GLU A 67 -5.34 6.17 7.91
N ILE A 68 -4.43 5.65 7.07
CA ILE A 68 -3.13 6.30 6.81
C ILE A 68 -3.32 7.67 6.16
N ALA A 69 -4.18 7.78 5.13
CA ALA A 69 -4.44 9.04 4.45
C ALA A 69 -5.07 10.09 5.38
N GLY A 70 -5.99 9.67 6.27
CA GLY A 70 -6.56 10.52 7.31
C GLY A 70 -5.52 11.04 8.29
N LEU A 71 -4.59 10.19 8.74
CA LEU A 71 -3.47 10.58 9.62
C LEU A 71 -2.49 11.57 8.96
N MET A 72 -2.42 11.56 7.62
CA MET A 72 -1.66 12.50 6.80
C MET A 72 -2.44 13.75 6.42
N LYS A 73 -3.66 13.94 6.97
CA LYS A 73 -4.55 15.08 6.72
C LYS A 73 -4.90 15.25 5.23
N VAL A 74 -5.05 14.13 4.52
CA VAL A 74 -5.53 14.13 3.13
C VAL A 74 -7.02 14.46 3.14
N PRO A 75 -7.51 15.36 2.25
CA PRO A 75 -8.93 15.62 2.13
C PRO A 75 -9.71 14.37 1.71
N GLU A 76 -10.87 14.11 2.31
CA GLU A 76 -11.70 12.92 2.06
C GLU A 76 -11.94 12.66 0.56
N GLN A 77 -12.24 13.70 -0.21
CA GLN A 77 -12.45 13.58 -1.66
C GLN A 77 -11.23 13.01 -2.40
N GLN A 78 -10.01 13.34 -1.95
CA GLN A 78 -8.79 12.80 -2.54
C GLN A 78 -8.59 11.33 -2.13
N ILE A 79 -9.00 10.96 -0.92
CA ILE A 79 -8.98 9.58 -0.44
C ILE A 79 -9.91 8.70 -1.30
N GLU A 80 -11.14 9.15 -1.54
CA GLU A 80 -12.08 8.44 -2.42
C GLU A 80 -11.53 8.25 -3.84
N ASN A 81 -10.97 9.31 -4.42
CA ASN A 81 -10.38 9.24 -5.76
C ASN A 81 -9.21 8.22 -5.82
N LEU A 82 -8.42 8.10 -4.74
CA LEU A 82 -7.33 7.13 -4.65
C LEU A 82 -7.85 5.69 -4.58
N ILE A 83 -8.94 5.46 -3.84
CA ILE A 83 -9.55 4.14 -3.70
C ILE A 83 -10.17 3.70 -5.02
N GLU A 84 -10.90 4.58 -5.70
CA GLU A 84 -11.40 4.30 -7.05
C GLU A 84 -10.27 3.97 -8.03
N LEU A 85 -9.15 4.68 -7.94
CA LEU A 85 -7.97 4.40 -8.76
C LEU A 85 -7.41 3.00 -8.46
N GLY A 86 -7.41 2.58 -7.19
CA GLY A 86 -7.05 1.24 -6.76
C GLY A 86 -7.86 0.15 -7.45
N HIS A 87 -9.19 0.24 -7.34
CA HIS A 87 -10.09 -0.70 -8.01
C HIS A 87 -9.89 -0.72 -9.53
N LYS A 88 -9.80 0.45 -10.17
CA LYS A 88 -9.54 0.54 -11.62
C LYS A 88 -8.23 -0.13 -12.02
N ARG A 89 -7.15 0.02 -11.23
CA ARG A 89 -5.87 -0.66 -11.49
C ARG A 89 -6.03 -2.18 -11.41
N VAL A 90 -6.67 -2.69 -10.35
CA VAL A 90 -6.93 -4.13 -10.20
C VAL A 90 -7.78 -4.67 -11.36
N GLU A 91 -8.84 -3.97 -11.75
CA GLU A 91 -9.67 -4.32 -12.90
C GLU A 91 -8.88 -4.36 -14.21
N GLN A 92 -8.03 -3.36 -14.47
CA GLN A 92 -7.16 -3.33 -15.65
C GLN A 92 -6.18 -4.50 -15.66
N PHE A 93 -5.59 -4.84 -14.50
CA PHE A 93 -4.72 -6.02 -14.39
C PHE A 93 -5.49 -7.32 -14.70
N ARG A 94 -6.70 -7.49 -14.16
CA ARG A 94 -7.56 -8.65 -14.44
C ARG A 94 -7.97 -8.70 -15.93
N ALA A 95 -8.37 -7.57 -16.52
CA ALA A 95 -8.79 -7.48 -17.91
C ALA A 95 -7.66 -7.72 -18.92
N ASN A 96 -6.44 -7.27 -18.62
CA ASN A 96 -5.28 -7.52 -19.46
C ASN A 96 -4.89 -9.02 -19.53
N GLN A 97 -5.27 -9.82 -18.53
CA GLN A 97 -5.09 -11.29 -18.59
C GLN A 97 -6.10 -11.96 -19.51
N LEU A 98 -7.37 -11.52 -19.50
CA LEU A 98 -8.39 -12.01 -20.42
C LEU A 98 -8.03 -11.72 -21.88
N ARG A 99 -7.25 -10.65 -22.13
CA ARG A 99 -6.74 -10.28 -23.46
C ARG A 99 -5.44 -10.99 -23.85
N ALA A 100 -4.82 -11.76 -22.94
CA ALA A 100 -3.60 -12.53 -23.21
C ALA A 100 -3.82 -14.07 -23.20
N PRO A 101 -4.77 -14.64 -23.97
CA PRO A 101 -5.02 -16.08 -23.92
C PRO A 101 -3.99 -16.96 -24.68
N ASN A 102 -2.95 -16.44 -25.36
CA ASN A 102 -2.12 -17.28 -26.24
C ASN A 102 -0.61 -16.96 -26.26
N VAL A 103 0.07 -16.98 -25.11
CA VAL A 103 1.55 -17.06 -25.12
C VAL A 103 2.03 -18.14 -24.15
N ARG A 104 1.63 -19.40 -24.40
CA ARG A 104 2.33 -20.61 -23.91
C ARG A 104 1.77 -21.87 -24.59
N ALA A 105 1.99 -21.95 -25.89
CA ALA A 105 2.01 -23.22 -26.63
C ALA A 105 3.18 -23.16 -27.62
N ARG A 106 4.39 -23.36 -27.11
CA ARG A 106 5.50 -23.90 -27.90
C ARG A 106 6.06 -25.05 -27.07
N LEU A 107 5.52 -26.24 -27.33
CA LEU A 107 6.27 -27.49 -27.24
C LEU A 107 7.21 -27.54 -28.45
#